data_AF-A0A7J4ZXJ4-F1
#
_entry.id   AF-A0A7J4ZXJ4-F1
#
_cell.length_a   1.000
_cell.length_b   1.000
_cell.length_c   1.000
_cell.angle_alpha   90.00
_cell.angle_beta   90.00
_cell.angle_gamma   90.00
#
_symmetry.space_group_name_H-M   'P 1'
#
loop_
_entity.id
_entity.type
_entity.pdbx_description
1 polymer ?
#
loop_
_entity_poly.entity_id
_entity_poly.type
_entity_poly.pdbx_seq_one_letter_code
_entity_poly.pdbx_strand_id
1 'polypeptide(L)'
;MPAYVISPWAQQGKDAASAPVIGRRYDQLSMLRTIQLMLGLPSPSLLHSLAAPMYEVFIDPSQTPDTRTYTAILPERSLVEQNGKTAASQAFARNAPELYRLSQAPPWRRPDAVPQELADRIHYANVWGDDRHYPGPGPNASVEEHQRA
;
A
#
# COMPACT_ATOMS: atom_id res chain seq x y z
N MET A 1 0.26 -10.85 -1.52
CA MET A 1 0.46 -9.44 -1.88
C MET A 1 0.89 -9.42 -3.34
N PRO A 2 0.19 -8.71 -4.24
CA PRO A 2 0.66 -8.52 -5.61
C PRO A 2 1.96 -7.72 -5.60
N ALA A 3 2.90 -8.07 -6.47
CA ALA A 3 4.18 -7.38 -6.62
C ALA A 3 4.48 -7.19 -8.11
N TYR A 4 4.93 -5.99 -8.47
CA TYR A 4 5.27 -5.61 -9.84
C TYR A 4 6.67 -5.01 -9.86
N VAL A 5 7.44 -5.31 -10.90
CA VAL A 5 8.73 -4.67 -11.17
C VAL A 5 8.65 -4.04 -12.55
N ILE A 6 8.79 -2.71 -12.59
CA ILE A 6 8.67 -1.91 -13.82
C ILE A 6 10.03 -1.27 -14.07
N SER A 7 10.73 -1.73 -15.11
CA SER A 7 12.06 -1.25 -15.49
C SER A 7 12.34 -1.61 -16.95
N PRO A 8 13.16 -0.83 -17.68
CA PRO A 8 13.70 -1.22 -18.99
C PRO A 8 14.50 -2.53 -18.96
N TRP A 9 15.03 -2.89 -17.80
CA TRP A 9 15.82 -4.11 -17.57
C TRP A 9 15.00 -5.26 -16.98
N ALA A 10 13.72 -5.06 -16.66
CA ALA A 10 12.86 -6.15 -16.24
C ALA A 10 12.55 -7.07 -17.44
N GLN A 11 12.29 -8.35 -17.20
CA GLN A 11 11.72 -9.20 -18.24
C GLN A 11 10.37 -8.61 -18.70
N GLN A 12 10.21 -8.46 -20.01
CA GLN A 12 9.00 -7.88 -20.59
C GLN A 12 8.38 -8.81 -21.64
N GLY A 13 7.05 -8.75 -21.72
CA GLY A 13 6.30 -9.32 -22.83
C GLY A 13 6.38 -8.44 -24.07
N LYS A 14 6.01 -8.99 -25.23
CA LYS A 14 5.86 -8.19 -26.46
C LYS A 14 4.82 -7.07 -26.28
N ASP A 15 3.78 -7.35 -25.50
CA ASP A 15 2.70 -6.45 -25.12
C ASP A 15 2.32 -6.64 -23.64
N ALA A 16 1.38 -5.82 -23.15
CA ALA A 16 0.92 -5.85 -21.76
C ALA A 16 0.22 -7.17 -21.38
N ALA A 17 -0.42 -7.85 -22.33
CA ALA A 17 -1.10 -9.13 -22.09
C ALA A 17 -0.10 -10.30 -21.98
N SER A 18 1.09 -10.13 -22.58
CA SER A 18 2.14 -11.14 -22.64
C SER A 18 3.24 -10.93 -21.59
N ALA A 19 3.03 -10.05 -20.61
CA ALA A 19 4.00 -9.81 -19.55
C ALA A 19 4.29 -11.11 -18.76
N PRO A 20 5.56 -11.47 -18.53
CA PRO A 20 5.90 -12.72 -17.87
C PRO A 20 5.46 -12.70 -16.40
N VAL A 21 4.82 -13.78 -15.97
CA VAL A 21 4.52 -14.03 -14.56
C VAL A 21 5.61 -14.95 -14.00
N ILE A 22 6.42 -14.41 -13.09
CA ILE A 22 7.50 -15.16 -12.45
C ILE A 22 6.92 -16.01 -11.32
N GLY A 23 6.93 -17.33 -11.50
CA GLY A 23 6.37 -18.30 -10.54
C GLY A 23 7.27 -18.59 -9.33
N ARG A 24 8.47 -18.02 -9.29
CA ARG A 24 9.42 -18.22 -8.20
C ARG A 24 8.96 -17.48 -6.94
N ARG A 25 9.07 -18.15 -5.79
CA ARG A 25 8.76 -17.54 -4.50
C ARG A 25 9.79 -16.46 -4.15
N TYR A 26 9.34 -15.23 -4.05
CA TYR A 26 10.11 -14.11 -3.50
C TYR A 26 9.40 -13.52 -2.28
N ASP A 27 10.18 -12.92 -1.40
CA ASP A 27 9.70 -12.18 -0.23
C ASP A 27 10.40 -10.81 -0.13
N GLN A 28 10.13 -10.06 0.94
CA GLN A 28 10.72 -8.74 1.14
C GLN A 28 12.25 -8.80 1.26
N LEU A 29 12.81 -9.89 1.80
CA LEU A 29 14.26 -10.06 1.90
C LEU A 29 14.88 -10.34 0.53
N SER A 30 14.19 -11.08 -0.35
CA SER A 30 14.63 -11.25 -1.76
C SER A 30 14.81 -9.91 -2.47
N MET A 31 13.85 -8.99 -2.30
CA MET A 31 13.94 -7.63 -2.86
C MET A 31 15.12 -6.86 -2.27
N LEU A 32 15.26 -6.84 -0.94
CA LEU A 32 16.35 -6.12 -0.27
C LEU A 32 17.72 -6.67 -0.69
N ARG A 33 17.86 -8.00 -0.79
CA ARG A 33 19.09 -8.64 -1.25
C ARG A 33 19.43 -8.27 -2.69
N THR A 34 18.43 -8.17 -3.55
CA THR A 34 18.59 -7.73 -4.94
C THR A 34 19.10 -6.29 -5.02
N ILE A 35 18.50 -5.37 -4.26
CA ILE A 35 18.93 -3.96 -4.18
C ILE A 35 20.38 -3.86 -3.69
N GLN A 36 20.74 -4.62 -2.66
CA GLN A 36 22.10 -4.65 -2.14
C GLN A 36 23.11 -5.07 -3.21
N LEU A 37 22.79 -6.12 -3.98
CA LEU A 37 23.66 -6.59 -5.05
C LEU A 37 23.82 -5.54 -6.18
N MET A 38 22.74 -4.85 -6.57
CA MET A 38 22.79 -3.77 -7.57
C MET A 38 23.65 -2.59 -7.11
N LEU A 39 23.59 -2.25 -5.82
CA LEU A 39 24.33 -1.12 -5.24
C LEU A 39 25.73 -1.51 -4.74
N GLY A 40 26.12 -2.78 -4.81
CA GLY A 40 27.39 -3.28 -4.25
C GLY A 40 27.46 -3.21 -2.72
N LEU A 41 26.31 -3.17 -2.03
CA LEU A 41 26.25 -3.07 -0.57
C LEU A 41 26.47 -4.43 0.10
N PRO A 42 27.17 -4.46 1.25
CA PRO A 42 27.28 -5.67 2.04
C PRO A 42 25.92 -6.06 2.64
N SER A 43 25.76 -7.35 2.91
CA SER A 43 24.58 -7.84 3.60
C SER A 43 24.68 -7.56 5.10
N PRO A 44 23.68 -6.93 5.74
CA PRO A 44 23.73 -6.55 7.15
C PRO A 44 23.46 -7.72 8.10
N SER A 45 22.98 -8.86 7.60
CA SER A 45 22.65 -10.03 8.43
C SER A 45 22.71 -11.34 7.64
N LEU A 46 22.74 -12.46 8.37
CA LEU A 46 22.66 -13.78 7.75
C LEU A 46 21.36 -13.97 6.96
N LEU A 47 20.23 -13.46 7.46
CA LEU A 47 18.92 -13.59 6.79
C LEU A 47 18.92 -12.91 5.41
N HIS A 48 19.50 -11.71 5.31
CA HIS A 48 19.64 -11.02 4.02
C HIS A 48 20.59 -11.78 3.09
N SER A 49 21.65 -12.39 3.65
CA SER A 49 22.63 -13.15 2.88
C SER A 49 22.05 -14.43 2.27
N LEU A 50 21.11 -15.07 2.96
CA LEU A 50 20.43 -16.30 2.53
C LEU A 50 19.20 -16.04 1.67
N ALA A 51 18.74 -14.78 1.56
CA ALA A 51 17.58 -14.45 0.74
C ALA A 51 17.89 -14.66 -0.75
N ALA A 52 16.94 -15.28 -1.47
CA ALA A 52 17.09 -15.55 -2.89
C ALA A 52 17.03 -14.23 -3.69
N PRO A 53 18.07 -13.85 -4.46
CA PRO A 53 18.02 -12.66 -5.31
C PRO A 53 17.05 -12.85 -6.47
N MET A 54 16.46 -11.74 -6.94
CA MET A 54 15.43 -11.71 -7.98
C MET A 54 16.01 -11.71 -9.40
N TYR A 55 17.07 -12.49 -9.67
CA TYR A 55 17.73 -12.48 -10.99
C TYR A 55 16.79 -12.79 -12.15
N GLU A 56 15.83 -13.71 -11.94
CA GLU A 56 14.85 -14.10 -12.95
C GLU A 56 13.89 -12.97 -13.34
N VAL A 57 13.80 -11.90 -12.54
CA VAL A 57 12.95 -10.75 -12.84
C VAL A 57 13.59 -9.84 -13.89
N PHE A 58 14.91 -9.89 -14.07
CA PHE A 58 15.65 -9.01 -14.97
C PHE A 58 16.15 -9.76 -16.20
N ILE A 59 16.34 -9.01 -17.29
CA ILE A 59 16.98 -9.52 -18.51
C ILE A 59 18.46 -9.79 -18.25
N ASP A 60 19.03 -10.69 -19.04
CA ASP A 60 20.47 -10.93 -18.99
C ASP A 60 21.25 -9.66 -19.44
N PRO A 61 22.42 -9.35 -18.86
CA PRO A 61 23.21 -8.18 -19.25
C PRO A 61 23.59 -8.11 -20.74
N SER A 62 23.56 -9.23 -21.46
CA SER A 62 23.78 -9.28 -22.91
C SER A 62 22.56 -8.87 -23.75
N GLN A 63 21.38 -8.74 -23.15
CA GLN A 63 20.14 -8.36 -23.81
C GLN A 63 19.94 -6.84 -23.82
N THR A 64 19.31 -6.33 -24.87
CA THR A 64 19.00 -4.91 -25.02
C THR A 64 17.81 -4.51 -24.14
N PRO A 65 17.93 -3.48 -23.28
CA PRO A 65 16.82 -2.97 -22.48
C PRO A 65 15.68 -2.41 -23.33
N ASP A 66 14.46 -2.56 -22.84
CA ASP A 66 13.28 -1.98 -23.49
C ASP A 66 13.03 -0.56 -22.97
N THR A 67 13.36 0.43 -23.79
CA THR A 67 13.20 1.85 -23.47
C THR A 67 11.92 2.46 -24.05
N ARG A 68 10.91 1.66 -24.42
CA ARG A 68 9.62 2.17 -24.90
C ARG A 68 8.98 3.04 -23.81
N THR A 69 8.39 4.16 -24.22
CA THR A 69 7.57 4.99 -23.34
C THR A 69 6.27 4.27 -23.02
N TYR A 70 5.79 4.38 -21.79
CA TYR A 70 4.46 3.90 -21.40
C TYR A 70 3.50 5.08 -21.25
N THR A 71 2.23 4.83 -21.57
CA THR A 71 1.14 5.75 -21.21
C THR A 71 0.62 5.34 -19.85
N ALA A 72 0.77 6.20 -18.85
CA ALA A 72 0.20 5.94 -17.53
C ALA A 72 -1.33 5.91 -17.62
N ILE A 73 -1.93 4.86 -17.06
CA ILE A 73 -3.38 4.86 -16.80
C ILE A 73 -3.59 5.81 -15.63
N LEU A 74 -4.23 6.95 -15.91
CA LEU A 74 -4.61 7.88 -14.86
C LEU A 74 -5.83 7.33 -14.12
N PRO A 75 -5.87 7.41 -12.78
CA PRO A 75 -7.07 7.09 -12.03
C PRO A 75 -8.25 7.92 -12.57
N GLU A 76 -9.38 7.27 -12.85
CA GLU A 76 -10.62 7.98 -13.23
C GLU A 76 -11.17 8.83 -12.08
N ARG A 77 -10.78 8.50 -10.84
CA ARG A 77 -11.18 9.20 -9.63
C ARG A 77 -9.99 9.94 -9.07
N SER A 78 -10.20 11.21 -8.75
CA SER A 78 -9.23 11.99 -8.01
C SER A 78 -8.93 11.33 -6.67
N LEU A 79 -7.65 11.13 -6.38
CA LEU A 79 -7.19 10.60 -5.10
C LEU A 79 -7.20 11.65 -3.99
N VAL A 80 -7.42 12.92 -4.34
CA VAL A 80 -7.36 14.07 -3.42
C VAL A 80 -8.68 14.81 -3.32
N GLU A 81 -9.65 14.51 -4.19
CA GLU A 81 -10.98 15.09 -4.11
C GLU A 81 -11.76 14.42 -2.98
N GLN A 82 -12.41 15.23 -2.17
CA GLN A 82 -13.32 14.72 -1.16
C GLN A 82 -14.56 14.11 -1.82
N ASN A 83 -14.93 12.91 -1.39
CA ASN A 83 -16.17 12.27 -1.86
C ASN A 83 -17.38 13.19 -1.62
N GLY A 84 -18.10 13.52 -2.70
CA GLY A 84 -19.29 14.36 -2.63
C GLY A 84 -20.50 13.69 -1.99
N LYS A 85 -21.54 14.49 -1.70
CA LYS A 85 -22.84 14.03 -1.17
C LYS A 85 -23.67 13.34 -2.25
N THR A 86 -23.31 12.11 -2.59
CA THR A 86 -23.99 11.29 -3.60
C THR A 86 -25.11 10.44 -2.98
N ALA A 87 -25.97 9.85 -3.80
CA ALA A 87 -26.94 8.87 -3.32
C ALA A 87 -26.25 7.69 -2.60
N ALA A 88 -25.07 7.28 -3.07
CA ALA A 88 -24.26 6.25 -2.43
C ALA A 88 -23.73 6.68 -1.06
N SER A 89 -23.20 7.90 -0.91
CA SER A 89 -22.74 8.39 0.39
C SER A 89 -23.90 8.55 1.38
N GLN A 90 -25.09 8.93 0.90
CA GLN A 90 -26.29 9.00 1.73
C GLN A 90 -26.81 7.60 2.13
N ALA A 91 -26.72 6.62 1.23
CA ALA A 91 -27.06 5.24 1.56
C ALA A 91 -26.08 4.66 2.60
N PHE A 92 -24.79 4.93 2.44
CA PHE A 92 -23.77 4.56 3.43
C PHE A 92 -24.06 5.22 4.79
N ALA A 93 -24.38 6.51 4.83
CA ALA A 93 -24.76 7.20 6.06
C ALA A 93 -25.98 6.60 6.77
N ARG A 94 -26.92 6.00 6.02
CA ARG A 94 -28.10 5.31 6.59
C ARG A 94 -27.77 3.91 7.10
N ASN A 95 -26.92 3.18 6.37
CA ASN A 95 -26.63 1.77 6.64
C ASN A 95 -25.51 1.57 7.66
N ALA A 96 -24.61 2.55 7.81
CA ALA A 96 -23.48 2.52 8.74
C ALA A 96 -23.24 3.93 9.34
N PRO A 97 -24.21 4.48 10.10
CA PRO A 97 -24.15 5.84 10.64
C PRO A 97 -22.90 6.14 11.48
N GLU A 98 -22.40 5.20 12.30
CA GLU A 98 -21.22 5.43 13.13
C GLU A 98 -19.95 5.48 12.28
N LEU A 99 -19.75 4.55 11.35
CA LEU A 99 -18.65 4.63 10.38
C LEU A 99 -18.71 5.90 9.52
N TYR A 100 -19.91 6.32 9.11
CA TYR A 100 -20.08 7.55 8.35
C TYR A 100 -19.68 8.79 9.18
N ARG A 101 -20.04 8.83 10.46
CA ARG A 101 -19.64 9.90 11.38
C ARG A 101 -18.12 9.89 11.62
N LEU A 102 -17.55 8.72 11.87
CA LEU A 102 -16.13 8.55 12.15
C LEU A 102 -15.24 8.87 10.95
N SER A 103 -15.66 8.52 9.73
CA SER A 103 -14.88 8.81 8.51
C SER A 103 -14.72 10.30 8.20
N GLN A 104 -15.50 11.17 8.85
CA GLN A 104 -15.38 12.63 8.71
C GLN A 104 -14.44 13.25 9.74
N ALA A 105 -14.06 12.52 10.79
CA ALA A 105 -13.26 13.03 11.90
C ALA A 105 -11.74 13.14 11.66
N PRO A 106 -11.08 12.35 10.77
CA PRO A 106 -9.63 12.44 10.61
C PRO A 106 -9.17 13.82 10.12
N PRO A 107 -8.01 14.32 10.60
CA PRO A 107 -7.43 15.59 10.16
C PRO A 107 -6.77 15.47 8.78
N TRP A 108 -7.58 15.43 7.71
CA TRP A 108 -7.13 15.21 6.33
C TRP A 108 -6.11 16.22 5.79
N ARG A 109 -5.90 17.34 6.48
CA ARG A 109 -4.90 18.38 6.11
C ARG A 109 -3.53 18.15 6.72
N ARG A 110 -3.39 17.17 7.61
CA ARG A 110 -2.13 16.84 8.29
C ARG A 110 -1.80 15.36 8.09
N PRO A 111 -0.67 15.06 7.42
CA PRO A 111 -0.17 13.69 7.37
C PRO A 111 0.07 13.16 8.79
N ASP A 112 -0.29 11.90 9.01
CA ASP A 112 0.03 11.15 10.23
C ASP A 112 -0.44 11.82 11.55
N ALA A 113 -1.60 12.48 11.50
CA ALA A 113 -2.16 13.20 12.64
C ALA A 113 -3.46 12.57 13.18
N VAL A 114 -3.86 11.39 12.70
CA VAL A 114 -5.05 10.69 13.20
C VAL A 114 -4.77 10.14 14.60
N PRO A 115 -5.53 10.53 15.64
CA PRO A 115 -5.34 9.96 16.98
C PRO A 115 -5.59 8.45 17.00
N GLN A 116 -4.83 7.70 17.80
CA GLN A 116 -4.94 6.24 17.85
C GLN A 116 -6.35 5.81 18.25
N GLU A 117 -6.98 6.51 19.21
CA GLU A 117 -8.35 6.24 19.63
C GLU A 117 -9.36 6.34 18.48
N LEU A 118 -9.18 7.32 17.59
CA LEU A 118 -10.03 7.49 16.42
C LEU A 118 -9.77 6.41 15.38
N ALA A 119 -8.50 6.09 15.11
CA ALA A 119 -8.13 5.04 14.16
C ALA A 119 -8.67 3.66 14.61
N ASP A 120 -8.46 3.31 15.88
CA ASP A 120 -8.95 2.07 16.48
C ASP A 120 -10.48 1.98 16.42
N ARG A 121 -11.18 3.09 16.68
CA ARG A 121 -12.64 3.15 16.61
C ARG A 121 -13.16 2.98 15.17
N ILE A 122 -12.50 3.58 14.18
CA ILE A 122 -12.80 3.37 12.76
C ILE A 122 -12.59 1.90 12.39
N HIS A 123 -11.46 1.31 12.78
CA HIS A 123 -11.16 -0.09 12.50
C HIS A 123 -12.17 -1.05 13.15
N TYR A 124 -12.53 -0.79 14.41
CA TYR A 124 -13.50 -1.60 15.13
C TYR A 124 -14.87 -1.56 14.46
N ALA A 125 -15.38 -0.37 14.17
CA ALA A 125 -16.68 -0.20 13.51
C ALA A 125 -16.67 -0.83 12.09
N ASN A 126 -15.53 -0.81 11.39
CA ASN A 126 -15.40 -1.43 10.06
C ASN A 126 -15.49 -2.96 10.12
N VAL A 127 -14.94 -3.57 11.16
CA VAL A 127 -14.92 -5.03 11.32
C VAL A 127 -16.23 -5.54 11.91
N TRP A 128 -16.77 -4.83 12.91
CA TRP A 128 -17.87 -5.33 13.75
C TRP A 128 -19.21 -4.65 13.48
N GLY A 129 -19.24 -3.56 12.70
CA GLY A 129 -20.42 -2.75 12.47
C GLY A 129 -20.81 -1.90 13.69
N ASP A 130 -21.92 -1.19 13.53
CA ASP A 130 -22.39 -0.17 14.49
C ASP A 130 -23.07 -0.77 15.73
N ASP A 131 -23.48 -2.04 15.67
CA ASP A 131 -24.27 -2.69 16.72
C ASP A 131 -23.43 -3.17 17.92
N ARG A 132 -22.10 -3.14 17.82
CA ARG A 132 -21.21 -3.62 18.88
C ARG A 132 -20.59 -2.48 19.68
N HIS A 133 -20.58 -2.64 21.00
CA HIS A 133 -19.91 -1.72 21.89
C HIS A 133 -18.40 -1.75 21.68
N TYR A 134 -17.83 -0.58 21.37
CA TYR A 134 -16.39 -0.40 21.25
C TYR A 134 -15.70 -0.59 22.61
N PRO A 135 -14.77 -1.55 22.76
CA PRO A 135 -14.15 -1.90 24.05
C PRO A 135 -13.17 -0.85 24.57
N GLY A 136 -12.91 0.22 23.81
CA GLY A 136 -11.93 1.25 24.12
C GLY A 136 -10.68 1.18 23.24
N PRO A 137 -9.85 2.23 23.28
CA PRO A 137 -8.64 2.31 22.47
C PRO A 137 -7.55 1.34 22.92
N GLY A 138 -6.66 1.00 21.99
CA GLY A 138 -5.49 0.20 22.28
C GLY A 138 -4.51 0.90 23.24
N PRO A 139 -3.52 0.16 23.76
CA PRO A 139 -2.46 0.74 24.57
C PRO A 139 -1.75 1.85 23.79
N ASN A 140 -1.41 2.95 24.47
CA ASN A 140 -0.75 4.16 23.96
C ASN A 140 -1.64 5.24 23.32
N ALA A 141 -2.96 5.07 23.27
CA ALA A 141 -3.84 6.21 22.97
C ALA A 141 -3.65 7.32 24.01
N SER A 142 -3.39 8.53 23.52
CA SER A 142 -2.89 9.63 24.36
C SER A 142 -3.58 10.95 24.04
N VAL A 143 -3.56 11.87 25.01
CA VAL A 143 -4.17 13.19 24.84
C VAL A 143 -3.31 14.05 23.91
N GLU A 144 -2.00 13.81 23.87
CA GLU A 144 -1.02 14.46 23.01
C GLU A 144 -1.33 14.24 21.52
N GLU A 145 -1.88 13.09 21.16
CA GLU A 145 -2.34 12.81 19.79
C GLU A 145 -3.46 13.75 19.35
N HIS A 146 -4.44 13.99 20.24
CA HIS A 146 -5.53 14.93 19.97
C HIS A 146 -5.05 16.38 19.87
N GLN A 147 -3.92 16.72 20.49
CA GLN A 147 -3.30 18.05 20.36
C GLN A 147 -2.53 18.23 19.05
N ARG A 148 -2.10 17.14 18.41
CA ARG A 148 -1.38 17.15 17.12
C ARG A 148 -2.32 17.13 15.91
N ALA A 149 -3.53 16.57 16.07
CA ALA A 149 -4.60 16.53 15.07
C ALA A 149 -5.07 17.94 14.67
#